data_AF-A0A2K8KF15-F1
#
_entry.id   AF-A0A2K8KF15-F1
#
_cell.length_a   1.000
_cell.length_b   1.000
_cell.length_c   1.000
_cell.angle_alpha   90.00
_cell.angle_beta   90.00
_cell.angle_gamma   90.00
#
_symmetry.space_group_name_H-M   'P 1'
#
loop_
_entity.id
_entity.type
_entity.pdbx_description
1 polymer ?
#
loop_
_entity_poly.entity_id
_entity_poly.type
_entity_poly.pdbx_seq_one_letter_code
_entity_poly.pdbx_strand_id
1 'polypeptide(L)'
;MRNMLSRIGLIDETSLKTNITNTTGWSAKGALLIDDKPFGHWSTRTFITALGLDKVWWVSWNVCDDFTAQECCNFFKAAGYETD
;
A
#
# COMPACT_ATOMS: atom_id res chain seq x y z
N MET A 1 26.36 -23.10 -10.61
CA MET A 1 25.81 -21.73 -10.47
C MET A 1 24.50 -21.63 -9.67
N ARG A 2 23.84 -22.71 -9.21
CA ARG A 2 22.56 -22.61 -8.46
C ARG A 2 22.70 -22.16 -7.00
N ASN A 3 23.83 -22.42 -6.34
CA ASN A 3 24.03 -22.09 -4.91
C ASN A 3 24.42 -20.63 -4.61
N MET A 4 24.55 -19.77 -5.62
CA MET A 4 24.88 -18.35 -5.40
C MET A 4 23.64 -17.50 -5.11
N LEU A 5 22.46 -17.96 -5.56
CA LEU A 5 21.19 -17.24 -5.40
C LEU A 5 20.78 -17.05 -3.92
N SER A 6 21.14 -17.99 -3.04
CA SER A 6 20.87 -17.87 -1.59
C SER A 6 21.69 -16.78 -0.89
N ARG A 7 22.67 -16.18 -1.59
CA ARG A 7 23.53 -15.09 -1.10
C ARG A 7 23.18 -13.73 -1.72
N ILE A 8 22.19 -13.67 -2.61
CA ILE A 8 21.72 -12.43 -3.24
C ILE A 8 20.53 -11.91 -2.45
N GLY A 9 20.57 -10.63 -2.08
CA GLY A 9 19.43 -9.88 -1.55
C GLY A 9 19.07 -8.77 -2.52
N LEU A 10 17.79 -8.68 -2.88
CA LEU A 10 17.22 -7.54 -3.60
C LEU A 10 16.75 -6.53 -2.56
N ILE A 11 17.14 -5.26 -2.72
CA ILE A 11 16.74 -4.18 -1.82
C ILE A 11 15.93 -3.20 -2.63
N ASP A 12 14.78 -2.81 -2.09
CA ASP A 12 13.90 -1.83 -2.71
C ASP A 12 13.38 -0.84 -1.67
N GLU A 13 13.10 0.37 -2.14
CA GLU A 13 12.47 1.44 -1.38
C GLU A 13 11.07 1.68 -1.94
N THR A 14 10.05 1.56 -1.09
CA THR A 14 8.67 1.86 -1.50
C THR A 14 7.99 2.77 -0.50
N SER A 15 7.07 3.60 -0.99
CA SER A 15 6.36 4.58 -0.17
C SER A 15 4.87 4.33 -0.18
N LEU A 16 4.25 4.46 0.99
CA LEU A 16 2.81 4.43 1.19
C LEU A 16 2.34 5.85 1.43
N LYS A 17 1.34 6.26 0.66
CA LYS A 17 0.70 7.56 0.79
C LYS A 17 -0.74 7.36 1.19
N THR A 18 -1.20 8.05 2.23
CA THR A 18 -2.63 7.97 2.63
C THR A 18 -3.53 8.89 1.81
N ASN A 19 -2.95 9.76 0.96
CA ASN A 19 -3.68 10.60 -0.01
C ASN A 19 -4.05 9.84 -1.27
N ILE A 20 -4.92 8.84 -1.13
CA ILE A 20 -5.48 8.14 -2.27
C ILE A 20 -7.00 8.20 -2.14
N THR A 21 -7.58 9.22 -2.75
CA THR A 21 -9.00 9.25 -3.10
C THR A 21 -9.08 9.00 -4.59
N ASN A 22 -9.97 8.11 -5.01
CA ASN A 22 -10.25 7.93 -6.43
C ASN A 22 -10.75 9.27 -7.01
N THR A 23 -10.00 9.83 -7.96
CA THR A 23 -10.39 11.07 -8.66
C THR A 23 -11.43 10.82 -9.73
N THR A 24 -11.58 9.56 -10.14
CA THR A 24 -12.55 9.10 -11.13
C THR A 24 -13.12 7.76 -10.67
N GLY A 25 -14.38 7.50 -11.02
CA GLY A 25 -15.03 6.22 -10.76
C GLY A 25 -16.22 6.03 -11.69
N TRP A 26 -16.83 4.85 -11.61
CA TRP A 26 -17.94 4.46 -12.47
C TRP A 26 -19.19 4.27 -11.63
N SER A 27 -20.32 4.78 -12.13
CA SER A 27 -21.64 4.57 -11.54
C SER A 27 -22.63 4.15 -12.63
N ALA A 28 -23.73 3.54 -12.22
CA ALA A 28 -24.82 3.22 -13.12
C ALA A 28 -25.31 4.48 -13.83
N LYS A 29 -25.71 4.34 -15.10
CA LYS A 29 -26.18 5.46 -15.92
C LYS A 29 -27.37 6.15 -15.25
N GLY A 30 -27.21 7.43 -14.91
CA GLY A 30 -28.24 8.23 -14.24
C GLY A 30 -28.15 8.25 -12.71
N ALA A 31 -27.21 7.51 -12.10
CA ALA A 31 -26.97 7.55 -10.66
C ALA A 31 -25.72 8.39 -10.32
N LEU A 32 -25.80 9.16 -9.23
CA LEU A 32 -24.64 9.87 -8.69
C LEU A 32 -23.60 8.87 -8.19
N LEU A 33 -22.34 9.09 -8.54
CA LEU A 33 -21.22 8.39 -7.90
C LEU A 33 -20.98 9.07 -6.55
N ILE A 34 -21.39 8.40 -5.48
CA ILE A 34 -21.10 8.82 -4.11
C ILE A 34 -19.91 7.98 -3.66
N ASP A 35 -18.79 8.65 -3.42
CA ASP A 35 -17.60 8.04 -2.86
C ASP A 35 -17.19 8.80 -1.60
N ASP A 36 -16.63 8.08 -0.64
CA ASP A 36 -16.17 8.65 0.62
C ASP A 36 -14.77 9.22 0.41
N LYS A 37 -14.63 10.53 0.64
CA LYS A 37 -13.31 11.17 0.62
C LYS A 37 -12.77 11.22 2.04
N PRO A 38 -11.73 10.46 2.38
CA PRO A 38 -11.17 10.52 3.72
C PRO A 38 -10.62 11.93 3.99
N PHE A 39 -11.08 12.52 5.11
CA PHE A 39 -10.70 13.86 5.54
C PHE A 39 -9.63 13.74 6.64
N GLY A 40 -8.46 14.37 6.45
CA GLY A 40 -7.38 14.27 7.44
C GLY A 40 -6.02 14.80 6.96
N HIS A 41 -5.02 14.70 7.83
CA HIS A 41 -3.62 14.97 7.48
C HIS A 41 -3.05 13.83 6.67
N TRP A 42 -2.67 14.11 5.43
CA TRP A 42 -2.05 13.14 4.54
C TRP A 42 -0.62 12.84 4.98
N SER A 43 -0.34 11.57 5.26
CA SER A 43 0.99 11.08 5.63
C SER A 43 1.56 10.27 4.47
N THR A 44 2.83 10.50 4.16
CA THR A 44 3.60 9.66 3.23
C THR A 44 4.71 9.00 4.04
N ARG A 45 4.80 7.68 3.97
CA ARG A 45 5.82 6.92 4.69
C ARG A 45 6.56 6.01 3.75
N THR A 46 7.88 6.14 3.74
CA THR A 46 8.77 5.32 2.95
C THR A 46 9.32 4.21 3.82
N PHE A 47 9.35 2.99 3.29
CA PHE A 47 10.04 1.87 3.93
C PHE A 47 10.99 1.19 2.95
N ILE A 48 12.09 0.71 3.50
CA ILE A 48 13.09 -0.07 2.77
C ILE A 48 12.88 -1.54 3.13
N THR A 49 12.76 -2.39 2.12
CA THR A 49 12.61 -3.83 2.28
C THR A 49 13.72 -4.56 1.55
N ALA A 50 14.13 -5.71 2.07
CA ALA A 50 15.08 -6.57 1.40
C ALA A 50 14.50 -7.99 1.24
N LEU A 51 14.47 -8.49 0.00
CA LEU A 51 13.98 -9.81 -0.34
C LEU A 51 15.17 -10.73 -0.70
N GLY A 52 15.31 -11.83 0.03
CA GLY A 52 16.17 -12.96 -0.32
C GLY A 52 15.35 -14.14 -0.85
N LEU A 53 16.01 -15.08 -1.51
CA LEU A 53 15.36 -16.25 -2.13
C LEU A 53 14.47 -17.05 -1.17
N ASP A 54 14.91 -17.21 0.08
CA ASP A 54 14.23 -18.04 1.09
C ASP A 54 13.65 -17.21 2.25
N LYS A 55 13.76 -15.88 2.20
CA LYS A 55 13.43 -15.01 3.34
C LYS A 55 13.17 -13.58 2.95
N VAL A 56 12.16 -12.99 3.58
CA VAL A 56 11.93 -11.54 3.56
C VAL A 56 12.59 -10.95 4.79
N TRP A 57 13.40 -9.91 4.59
CA TRP A 57 13.98 -9.12 5.65
C TRP A 57 13.28 -7.76 5.69
N TRP A 58 12.45 -7.58 6.71
CA TRP A 58 11.79 -6.31 6.97
C TRP A 58 12.73 -5.41 7.77
N VAL A 59 13.19 -4.31 7.17
CA VAL A 59 13.98 -3.30 7.89
C VAL A 59 13.08 -2.23 8.53
N SER A 60 11.78 -2.24 8.22
CA SER A 60 10.79 -1.35 8.82
C SER A 60 9.64 -2.16 9.42
N TRP A 61 9.71 -2.44 10.73
CA TRP A 61 8.76 -3.31 11.44
C TRP A 61 7.43 -2.62 11.79
N ASN A 62 7.37 -1.28 11.77
CA ASN A 62 6.22 -0.54 12.34
C ASN A 62 5.39 0.25 11.31
N VAL A 63 5.49 -0.07 10.02
CA VAL A 63 4.71 0.62 8.98
C VAL A 63 3.20 0.50 9.25
N CYS A 64 2.73 -0.64 9.75
CA CYS A 64 1.31 -0.83 10.05
C CYS A 64 0.83 -0.10 11.31
N ASP A 65 1.70 0.09 12.32
CA ASP A 65 1.35 0.84 13.54
C ASP A 65 1.32 2.35 13.31
N ASP A 66 1.98 2.79 12.25
CA ASP A 66 2.05 4.19 11.83
C ASP A 66 0.77 4.70 11.14
N PHE A 67 -0.15 3.80 10.80
CA PHE A 67 -1.42 4.12 10.17
C PHE A 67 -2.59 3.59 10.98
N THR A 68 -3.67 4.37 11.02
CA THR A 68 -4.94 3.90 11.58
C THR A 68 -5.55 2.83 10.67
N ALA A 69 -6.37 1.93 11.24
CA ALA A 69 -7.06 0.91 10.44
C ALA A 69 -7.90 1.52 9.30
N GLN A 70 -8.47 2.71 9.52
CA GLN A 70 -9.20 3.46 8.51
C GLN A 70 -8.31 3.91 7.35
N GLU A 71 -7.10 4.42 7.62
CA GLU A 71 -6.14 4.81 6.56
C GLU A 71 -5.70 3.60 5.73
N CYS A 72 -5.51 2.45 6.35
CA CYS A 72 -5.23 1.19 5.66
C CYS A 72 -6.41 0.78 4.76
N CYS A 73 -7.64 0.81 5.27
CA CYS A 73 -8.84 0.51 4.47
C CYS A 73 -8.98 1.46 3.27
N ASN A 74 -8.74 2.76 3.48
CA ASN A 74 -8.78 3.74 2.39
C ASN A 74 -7.72 3.47 1.32
N PHE A 75 -6.52 3.05 1.72
CA PHE A 75 -5.46 2.64 0.80
C PHE A 75 -5.89 1.43 -0.03
N PHE A 76 -6.39 0.37 0.61
CA PHE A 76 -6.82 -0.85 -0.09
C PHE A 76 -8.02 -0.60 -1.02
N LYS A 77 -8.97 0.22 -0.58
CA LYS A 77 -10.07 0.77 -1.41
C LYS A 77 -9.54 1.41 -2.69
N ALA A 78 -8.66 2.38 -2.54
CA ALA A 78 -8.16 3.13 -3.68
C ALA A 78 -7.24 2.30 -4.59
N ALA A 79 -6.57 1.30 -4.04
CA ALA A 79 -5.78 0.33 -4.82
C ALA A 79 -6.63 -0.75 -5.52
N GLY A 80 -7.96 -0.76 -5.32
CA GLY A 80 -8.87 -1.70 -5.96
C GLY A 80 -8.84 -3.10 -5.35
N TYR A 81 -8.41 -3.24 -4.09
CA TYR A 81 -8.39 -4.51 -3.35
C TYR A 81 -9.68 -4.78 -2.57
N GLU A 82 -10.71 -3.93 -2.70
CA GLU A 82 -12.03 -4.28 -2.17
C GLU A 82 -12.69 -5.36 -3.01
N THR A 83 -13.24 -6.35 -2.32
CA THR A 83 -14.11 -7.38 -2.88
C THR A 83 -15.54 -7.08 -2.44
N ASP A 84 -16.45 -7.10 -3.40
CA ASP A 84 -17.91 -6.97 -3.22
C ASP A 84 -18.49 -7.92 -2.13
#